data_AF-A0A368YEA7-F1
#
_entry.id   AF-A0A368YEA7-F1
#
_cell.length_a   1.000
_cell.length_b   1.000
_cell.length_c   1.000
_cell.angle_alpha   90.00
_cell.angle_beta   90.00
_cell.angle_gamma   90.00
#
_symmetry.space_group_name_H-M   'P 1'
#
loop_
_entity.id
_entity.type
_entity.pdbx_description
1 polymer ?
#
loop_
_entity_poly.entity_id
_entity_poly.type
_entity_poly.pdbx_seq_one_letter_code
_entity_poly.pdbx_strand_id
1 'polypeptide(L)' 'MGKRRSYTEEFKKDAVELSINSNKTVKEIADDLGINYSNLTRWR' A
#
# COMPACT_ATOMS: atom_id res chain seq x y z
N MET A 1 -5.53 8.22 21.02
CA MET A 1 -6.40 7.43 20.12
C MET A 1 -5.90 7.62 18.69
N GLY A 2 -5.20 6.64 18.11
CA GLY A 2 -4.69 6.75 16.74
C GLY A 2 -5.83 6.66 15.73
N LYS A 3 -6.05 7.70 14.93
CA LYS A 3 -6.98 7.64 13.79
C LYS A 3 -6.50 6.54 12.85
N ARG A 4 -7.28 5.47 12.70
CA ARG A 4 -7.07 4.48 11.65
C ARG A 4 -7.25 5.20 10.32
N ARG A 5 -6.20 5.26 9.50
CA ARG A 5 -6.31 5.74 8.12
C ARG A 5 -7.16 4.72 7.36
N SER A 6 -8.36 5.13 6.99
CA SER A 6 -9.20 4.35 6.09
C SER A 6 -8.77 4.65 4.66
N TYR A 7 -8.30 3.64 3.97
CA TYR A 7 -8.01 3.71 2.53
C TYR A 7 -9.20 3.14 1.76
N THR A 8 -9.54 3.78 0.64
CA THR A 8 -10.58 3.29 -0.27
C THR A 8 -10.16 1.95 -0.89
N GLU A 9 -11.13 1.16 -1.34
CA GLU A 9 -10.83 -0.13 -1.98
C GLU A 9 -10.07 0.04 -3.29
N GLU A 10 -10.38 1.07 -4.08
CA GLU A 10 -9.59 1.45 -5.27
C GLU A 10 -8.13 1.70 -4.92
N PHE A 11 -7.86 2.51 -3.89
CA PHE A 11 -6.49 2.78 -3.47
C PHE A 11 -5.73 1.51 -3.07
N LYS A 12 -6.40 0.58 -2.40
CA LYS A 12 -5.79 -0.71 -2.02
C LYS A 12 -5.47 -1.55 -3.25
N LYS A 13 -6.38 -1.62 -4.22
CA LYS A 13 -6.18 -2.36 -5.47
C LYS A 13 -5.04 -1.77 -6.27
N ASP A 14 -5.04 -0.46 -6.46
CA ASP A 14 -3.98 0.24 -7.19
C ASP A 14 -2.62 0.04 -6.52
N ALA A 15 -2.55 0.13 -5.19
CA ALA A 15 -1.30 -0.07 -4.47
C ALA A 15 -0.76 -1.52 -4.62
N VAL A 16 -1.66 -2.52 -4.56
CA VAL A 16 -1.29 -3.93 -4.75
C VAL A 16 -0.87 -4.19 -6.20
N GLU A 17 -1.62 -3.68 -7.17
CA GLU A 17 -1.33 -3.81 -8.59
C GLU A 17 0.00 -3.13 -8.95
N LEU A 18 0.24 -1.92 -8.43
CA LEU A 18 1.49 -1.20 -8.60
C LEU A 18 2.65 -1.98 -7.98
N SER A 19 2.45 -2.61 -6.82
CA SER A 19 3.47 -3.44 -6.19
C SER A 19 3.79 -4.73 -6.95
N ILE A 20 2.85 -5.25 -7.75
CA ILE A 20 3.06 -6.45 -8.57
C ILE A 20 3.68 -6.10 -9.92
N ASN A 21 3.25 -4.99 -10.53
CA ASN A 21 3.72 -4.56 -11.84
C ASN A 21 5.02 -3.75 -11.79
N SER A 22 5.36 -3.15 -10.64
CA SER A 22 6.60 -2.41 -10.49
C SER A 22 7.78 -3.33 -10.18
N ASN A 23 8.96 -2.92 -10.67
CA ASN A 23 10.24 -3.52 -10.29
C ASN A 23 10.73 -3.07 -8.88
N LYS A 24 9.88 -2.38 -8.12
CA LYS A 24 10.15 -1.85 -6.78
C LYS A 24 9.64 -2.82 -5.72
N THR A 25 10.24 -2.78 -4.54
CA THR A 25 9.77 -3.58 -3.40
C THR A 25 8.47 -3.01 -2.82
N VAL A 26 7.67 -3.86 -2.17
CA VAL A 26 6.47 -3.47 -1.41
C VAL A 26 6.78 -2.32 -0.43
N LYS A 27 7.97 -2.32 0.15
CA LYS A 27 8.43 -1.28 1.09
C LYS A 27 8.61 0.07 0.41
N GLU A 28 9.26 0.11 -0.76
CA GLU A 28 9.45 1.34 -1.53
C GLU A 28 8.11 1.88 -2.04
N ILE A 29 7.23 1.00 -2.52
CA ILE A 29 5.88 1.39 -2.95
C ILE A 29 5.08 1.97 -1.78
N ALA A 30 5.18 1.34 -0.61
CA ALA A 30 4.50 1.84 0.58
C ALA A 30 5.04 3.20 1.05
N ASP A 31 6.36 3.41 0.97
CA ASP A 31 7.01 4.68 1.30
C ASP A 31 6.58 5.79 0.33
N ASP A 32 6.60 5.50 -0.97
CA ASP A 32 6.17 6.39 -2.06
C ASP A 32 4.69 6.82 -1.91
N LEU A 33 3.82 5.88 -1.54
CA LEU A 33 2.40 6.11 -1.28
C LEU A 33 2.10 6.71 0.11
N GLY A 34 3.12 6.88 0.97
CA GLY A 34 2.95 7.38 2.35
C GLY A 34 2.09 6.47 3.23
N ILE A 35 2.09 5.16 2.94
CA ILE A 35 1.36 4.12 3.69
C ILE A 35 2.32 3.22 4.45
N ASN A 36 1.81 2.56 5.48
CA ASN A 36 2.60 1.57 6.19
C ASN A 36 2.77 0.30 5.35
N TYR A 37 4.01 -0.18 5.20
CA TYR A 37 4.30 -1.39 4.42
C TYR A 37 3.48 -2.60 4.88
N SER A 38 3.18 -2.73 6.18
CA SER A 38 2.38 -3.83 6.73
C SER A 38 0.94 -3.81 6.22
N ASN A 39 0.38 -2.64 5.90
CA ASN A 39 -0.94 -2.54 5.27
C ASN A 39 -0.88 -3.10 3.85
N LEU A 40 0.10 -2.68 3.06
CA LEU A 40 0.25 -3.13 1.68
C LEU A 40 0.52 -4.64 1.61
N THR A 41 1.36 -5.15 2.51
CA THR A 41 1.64 -6.59 2.63
C THR A 41 0.40 -7.40 3.01
N ARG A 42 -0.57 -6.80 3.71
CA ARG A 42 -1.84 -7.43 4.11
C ARG A 42 -2.92 -7.34 3.02
N TRP A 43 -2.78 -6.42 2.06
CA TRP A 43 -3.72 -6.27 0.96
C TRP A 43 -3.40 -7.19 -0.23
N ARG A 44 -2.14 -7.60 -0.35
CA ARG A 44 -1.74 -8.73 -1.21
C ARG A 44 -2.35 -10.03 -0.73
#